data_AF-A0A3L8PLJ0-F1
#
_entry.id   AF-A0A3L8PLJ0-F1
#
_cell.length_a   1.000
_cell.length_b   1.000
_cell.length_c   1.000
_cell.angle_alpha   90.00
_cell.angle_beta   90.00
_cell.angle_gamma   90.00
#
_symmetry.space_group_name_H-M   'P 1'
#
loop_
_entity.id
_entity.type
_entity.pdbx_description
1 polymer ?
#
loop_
_entity_poly.entity_id
_entity_poly.type
_entity_poly.pdbx_seq_one_letter_code
_entity_poly.pdbx_strand_id
1 'polypeptide(L)'
;MSAWDELVTLVEAGARGGTLGAPAADLIHLVQRAIDERSVDPELDADSVARWLPGLVAGYREIQDVSDRGDDAAIAELLRILTRWLHPARPRGIATL
;
A
#
# COMPACT_ATOMS: atom_id res chain seq x y z
N MET A 1 9.84 -14.00 3.71
CA MET A 1 8.90 -13.06 3.08
C MET A 1 8.90 -11.83 3.96
N SER A 2 9.15 -10.64 3.39
CA SER A 2 9.16 -9.39 4.18
C SER A 2 7.73 -8.94 4.52
N ALA A 3 7.57 -8.06 5.51
CA ALA A 3 6.27 -7.47 5.82
C ALA A 3 5.72 -6.64 4.64
N TRP A 4 6.61 -6.04 3.83
CA TRP A 4 6.22 -5.38 2.59
C TRP A 4 5.65 -6.36 1.55
N ASP A 5 6.30 -7.50 1.32
CA ASP A 5 5.81 -8.50 0.36
C ASP A 5 4.43 -9.04 0.77
N GLU A 6 4.23 -9.22 2.08
CA GLU A 6 2.95 -9.63 2.67
C GLU A 6 1.87 -8.55 2.46
N LEU A 7 2.20 -7.26 2.67
CA LEU A 7 1.31 -6.14 2.39
C LEU A 7 0.92 -6.05 0.91
N VAL A 8 1.89 -6.19 0.00
CA VAL A 8 1.66 -6.20 -1.45
C VAL A 8 0.72 -7.33 -1.83
N THR A 9 0.97 -8.54 -1.32
CA THR A 9 0.13 -9.71 -1.59
C THR A 9 -1.31 -9.49 -1.12
N LEU A 10 -1.49 -8.90 0.07
CA LEU A 10 -2.81 -8.57 0.60
C LEU A 10 -3.53 -7.51 -0.25
N VAL A 11 -2.82 -6.46 -0.67
CA VAL A 11 -3.37 -5.42 -1.53
C VAL A 11 -3.78 -5.99 -2.88
N GLU A 12 -2.94 -6.79 -3.52
CA GLU A 12 -3.28 -7.41 -4.80
C GLU A 12 -4.51 -8.31 -4.69
N ALA A 13 -4.59 -9.12 -3.63
CA ALA A 13 -5.76 -9.95 -3.36
C ALA A 13 -7.02 -9.07 -3.18
N GLY A 14 -6.93 -7.97 -2.44
CA GLY A 14 -8.06 -7.05 -2.25
C GLY A 14 -8.44 -6.28 -3.51
N ALA A 15 -7.45 -5.88 -4.30
CA ALA A 15 -7.64 -5.25 -5.61
C ALA A 15 -8.24 -6.21 -6.64
N ARG A 16 -8.18 -7.54 -6.43
CA ARG A 16 -8.91 -8.56 -7.22
C ARG A 16 -10.27 -8.97 -6.62
N GLY A 17 -10.41 -8.98 -5.29
CA GLY A 17 -11.60 -9.45 -4.58
C GLY A 17 -12.64 -8.41 -4.08
N GLY A 18 -12.35 -7.11 -4.03
CA GLY A 18 -13.32 -6.08 -3.65
C GLY A 18 -12.97 -5.32 -2.39
N THR A 19 -12.11 -5.93 -1.57
CA THR A 19 -11.94 -5.56 -0.17
C THR A 19 -10.60 -6.06 0.34
N LEU A 20 -9.98 -5.30 1.23
CA LEU A 20 -8.75 -5.71 1.89
C LEU A 20 -9.10 -6.71 3.01
N GLY A 21 -8.89 -8.00 2.74
CA GLY A 21 -9.34 -9.11 3.61
C GLY A 21 -8.51 -9.33 4.87
N ALA A 22 -8.32 -8.31 5.71
CA ALA A 22 -7.63 -8.42 6.99
C ALA A 22 -8.37 -7.66 8.09
N PRO A 23 -8.48 -8.22 9.32
CA PRO A 23 -8.90 -7.47 10.49
C PRO A 23 -8.01 -6.24 10.72
N ALA A 24 -8.59 -5.14 11.21
CA ALA A 24 -7.86 -3.90 11.41
C ALA A 24 -6.62 -4.07 12.31
N ALA A 25 -6.72 -4.85 13.39
CA ALA A 25 -5.61 -5.12 14.29
C ALA A 25 -4.44 -5.84 13.59
N ASP A 26 -4.75 -6.81 12.73
CA ASP A 26 -3.74 -7.57 11.98
C ASP A 26 -3.04 -6.68 10.95
N LEU A 27 -3.80 -5.78 10.32
CA LEU A 27 -3.25 -4.81 9.37
C LEU A 27 -2.36 -3.78 10.07
N ILE A 28 -2.74 -3.28 11.23
CA ILE A 28 -1.91 -2.39 12.06
C ILE A 28 -0.59 -3.09 12.39
N HIS A 29 -0.65 -4.34 12.84
CA HIS A 29 0.53 -5.12 13.18
C HIS A 29 1.44 -5.35 11.96
N LEU A 30 0.86 -5.65 10.79
CA LEU A 30 1.60 -5.82 9.55
C LEU A 30 2.31 -4.53 9.12
N VAL A 31 1.63 -3.39 9.20
CA VAL A 31 2.24 -2.09 8.87
C VAL A 31 3.34 -1.74 9.87
N GLN A 32 3.11 -1.95 11.17
CA GLN A 32 4.15 -1.70 12.18
C GLN A 32 5.40 -2.54 11.92
N ARG A 33 5.24 -3.83 11.61
CA ARG A 33 6.37 -4.68 11.18
C ARG A 33 7.08 -4.11 9.96
N ALA A 34 6.35 -3.61 8.97
CA ALA A 34 6.94 -3.03 7.76
C ALA A 34 7.73 -1.74 8.05
N ILE A 35 7.27 -0.93 9.00
CA ILE A 35 7.99 0.24 9.53
C ILE A 35 9.26 -0.19 10.26
N ASP A 36 9.18 -1.18 11.15
CA ASP A 36 10.32 -1.71 11.90
C ASP A 36 11.40 -2.30 10.97
N GLU A 37 10.97 -2.95 9.89
CA GLU A 37 11.82 -3.47 8.81
C GLU A 37 12.37 -2.35 7.88
N ARG A 38 11.95 -1.10 8.07
CA ARG A 38 12.26 0.07 7.21
C ARG A 38 11.85 -0.09 5.75
N SER A 39 10.90 -0.97 5.49
CA SER A 39 10.29 -1.10 4.17
C SER A 39 9.17 -0.08 3.98
N VAL A 40 8.50 0.33 5.05
CA VAL A 40 7.61 1.51 5.12
C VAL A 40 8.34 2.66 5.80
N ASP A 41 8.00 3.89 5.40
CA ASP A 41 8.55 5.13 5.94
C ASP A 41 8.30 5.22 7.46
N PRO A 42 9.37 5.33 8.28
CA PRO A 42 9.23 5.37 9.73
C PRO A 42 8.60 6.66 10.27
N GLU A 43 8.38 7.68 9.45
CA GLU A 43 7.61 8.87 9.83
C GLU A 43 6.09 8.64 9.77
N LEU A 44 5.63 7.52 9.21
CA LEU A 44 4.21 7.16 9.15
C LEU A 44 3.74 6.49 10.43
N ASP A 45 2.43 6.63 10.69
CA ASP A 45 1.73 5.99 11.80
C ASP A 45 0.98 4.73 11.31
N ALA A 46 1.23 3.59 11.96
CA ALA A 46 0.69 2.30 11.54
C ALA A 46 -0.84 2.25 11.57
N ASP A 47 -1.46 2.82 12.61
CA ASP A 47 -2.91 2.95 12.75
C ASP A 47 -3.53 3.75 11.59
N SER A 48 -2.92 4.89 11.26
CA SER A 48 -3.38 5.74 10.17
C SER A 48 -3.27 5.03 8.83
N VAL A 49 -2.12 4.41 8.53
CA VAL A 49 -1.95 3.65 7.27
C VAL A 49 -2.95 2.50 7.18
N ALA A 50 -3.13 1.71 8.24
CA ALA A 50 -4.08 0.61 8.29
C ALA A 50 -5.54 1.08 8.13
N ARG A 51 -5.88 2.29 8.59
CA ARG A 51 -7.21 2.89 8.37
C ARG A 51 -7.43 3.31 6.92
N TRP A 52 -6.41 3.86 6.26
CA TRP A 52 -6.52 4.38 4.89
C TRP A 52 -6.41 3.29 3.82
N LEU A 53 -5.64 2.22 4.06
CA LEU A 53 -5.38 1.17 3.07
C LEU A 53 -6.66 0.53 2.49
N PRO A 54 -7.64 0.08 3.31
CA PRO A 54 -8.87 -0.52 2.81
C PRO A 54 -9.68 0.47 1.96
N GLY A 55 -9.75 1.74 2.37
CA GLY A 55 -10.45 2.78 1.64
C GLY A 55 -9.82 3.08 0.28
N LEU A 56 -8.48 3.08 0.21
CA LEU A 56 -7.76 3.23 -1.05
C LEU A 56 -8.02 2.06 -1.99
N VAL A 57 -8.00 0.83 -1.51
CA VAL A 57 -8.30 -0.37 -2.33
C VAL A 57 -9.74 -0.36 -2.82
N ALA A 58 -10.70 -0.03 -1.95
CA ALA A 58 -12.11 0.07 -2.32
C ALA A 58 -12.35 1.16 -3.39
N GLY A 59 -11.87 2.38 -3.13
CA GLY A 59 -11.99 3.48 -4.09
C GLY A 59 -11.24 3.22 -5.41
N TYR A 60 -10.12 2.51 -5.35
CA TYR A 60 -9.41 2.09 -6.55
C TYR A 60 -10.28 1.21 -7.46
N ARG A 61 -10.99 0.23 -6.89
CA ARG A 61 -11.90 -0.61 -7.67
C ARG A 61 -13.07 0.15 -8.24
N GLU A 62 -13.69 1.03 -7.47
CA GLU A 62 -14.79 1.85 -7.96
C GLU A 62 -14.37 2.67 -9.20
N ILE A 63 -13.13 3.15 -9.24
CA ILE A 63 -12.57 3.85 -10.41
C ILE A 63 -12.29 2.88 -11.57
N GLN A 64 -11.80 1.67 -11.29
CA GLN A 64 -11.52 0.67 -12.34
C GLN A 64 -12.77 0.06 -12.95
N ASP A 65 -13.85 -0.13 -12.19
CA ASP A 65 -15.13 -0.63 -12.72
C ASP A 65 -15.71 0.30 -13.81
N VAL A 66 -15.24 1.55 -13.88
CA VAL A 66 -15.61 2.56 -14.88
C VAL A 66 -14.62 2.64 -16.06
N SER A 67 -13.49 1.91 -15.98
CA SER A 67 -12.35 2.02 -16.89
C SER A 67 -12.17 0.74 -17.71
N ASP A 68 -12.01 0.85 -19.03
CA ASP A 68 -11.72 -0.29 -19.95
C ASP A 68 -10.29 -0.85 -19.82
N ARG A 69 -9.59 -0.61 -18.71
CA ARG A 69 -8.24 -1.14 -18.47
C ARG A 69 -8.34 -2.56 -17.91
N GLY A 70 -7.49 -3.46 -18.42
CA GLY A 70 -7.34 -4.80 -17.85
C GLY A 70 -6.76 -4.78 -16.43
N ASP A 71 -7.18 -5.75 -15.61
CA ASP A 71 -6.89 -5.86 -14.17
C ASP A 71 -5.41 -5.77 -13.81
N ASP A 72 -4.51 -6.34 -14.60
CA ASP A 72 -3.07 -6.35 -14.29
C ASP A 72 -2.43 -4.95 -14.41
N ALA A 73 -2.79 -4.19 -15.44
CA ALA A 73 -2.28 -2.83 -15.63
C ALA A 73 -2.82 -1.88 -14.55
N ALA A 74 -4.05 -2.16 -14.11
CA ALA A 74 -4.69 -1.49 -13.01
C ALA A 74 -3.95 -1.77 -11.68
N ILE A 75 -3.82 -3.03 -11.28
CA ILE A 75 -3.14 -3.41 -10.04
C ILE A 75 -1.70 -2.85 -9.99
N ALA A 76 -0.98 -2.87 -11.12
CA ALA A 76 0.35 -2.26 -11.22
C ALA A 76 0.37 -0.73 -11.00
N GLU A 77 -0.71 -0.01 -11.32
CA GLU A 77 -0.87 1.41 -10.97
C GLU A 77 -1.11 1.61 -9.48
N LEU A 78 -2.00 0.84 -8.87
CA LEU A 78 -2.25 0.90 -7.43
C LEU A 78 -0.97 0.65 -6.63
N LEU A 79 -0.19 -0.38 -6.99
CA LEU A 79 1.08 -0.69 -6.33
C LEU A 79 2.12 0.44 -6.51
N ARG A 80 2.11 1.16 -7.64
CA ARG A 80 2.96 2.34 -7.83
C ARG A 80 2.55 3.49 -6.91
N ILE A 81 1.25 3.75 -6.75
CA ILE A 81 0.72 4.76 -5.84
C ILE A 81 1.11 4.42 -4.39
N LEU A 82 0.87 3.17 -3.98
CA LEU A 82 1.23 2.69 -2.64
C LEU A 82 2.72 2.77 -2.38
N THR A 83 3.55 2.30 -3.31
CA THR A 83 5.01 2.43 -3.22
C THR A 83 5.43 3.88 -3.01
N ARG A 84 4.79 4.82 -3.72
CA ARG A 84 5.12 6.25 -3.64
C ARG A 84 4.69 6.89 -2.32
N TRP A 85 3.62 6.39 -1.71
CA TRP A 85 3.12 6.87 -0.43
C TRP A 85 3.85 6.25 0.76
N LEU A 86 4.09 4.93 0.72
CA LEU A 86 4.52 4.16 1.89
C LEU A 86 6.02 3.98 1.99
N HIS A 87 6.78 3.97 0.89
CA HIS A 87 8.23 3.79 1.01
C HIS A 87 8.92 5.06 1.51
N PRO A 88 10.03 4.92 2.27
CA PRO A 88 10.86 6.05 2.65
C PRO A 88 11.23 6.90 1.44
N ALA A 89 11.08 8.22 1.57
CA ALA A 89 11.52 9.11 0.52
C ALA A 89 13.01 8.88 0.23
N ARG A 90 13.38 8.66 -1.04
CA ARG A 90 14.80 8.64 -1.41
C ARG A 90 15.42 9.97 -0.99
N PRO A 91 16.58 9.97 -0.30
CA PRO A 91 17.28 11.20 0.00
C PRO A 91 17.46 11.97 -1.29
N ARG A 92 16.81 13.13 -1.39
CA ARG A 92 17.19 14.11 -2.41
C ARG A 92 18.54 14.60 -1.93
N GLY A 93 19.62 14.08 -2.51
CA GLY A 93 20.94 14.63 -2.24
C GLY A 93 20.83 16.13 -2.41
N ILE A 94 20.98 16.88 -1.32
CA ILE A 94 21.14 18.32 -1.40
C ILE A 94 22.43 18.46 -2.22
N ALA A 95 22.31 18.88 -3.48
CA ALA A 95 23.47 19.31 -4.22
C ALA A 95 23.99 20.54 -3.48
N THR A 96 24.99 20.32 -2.63
CA THR A 96 25.78 21.40 -2.04
C THR A 96 26.45 22.10 -3.22
N LEU A 97 25.88 23.24 -3.63
CA LEU A 97 26.53 24.23 -4.47
C LEU A 97 27.31 25.18 -3.57
#